data_AF-A0A257CIG5-F1
#
_entry.id   AF-A0A257CIG5-F1
#
_cell.length_a   1.000
_cell.length_b   1.000
_cell.length_c   1.000
_cell.angle_alpha   90.00
_cell.angle_beta   90.00
_cell.angle_gamma   90.00
#
_symmetry.space_group_name_H-M   'P 1'
#
loop_
_entity.id
_entity.type
_entity.pdbx_description
1 polymer ?
#
loop_
_entity_poly.entity_id
_entity_poly.type
_entity_poly.pdbx_seq_one_letter_code
_entity_poly.pdbx_strand_id
1 'polypeptide(L)'
;MHLGTRITTFGDRSRPSTGQTIWGECSGHTDAGLAWDWVQIDQGVLAMADPMCVVTNLRLVSDQGEVLTPRESALHFSRLVRALPWQDAVWQALKRA
;
A
#
# COMPACT_ATOMS: atom_id res chain seq x y z
N MET A 1 8.22 -6.95 -4.07
CA MET A 1 8.90 -5.87 -4.84
C MET A 1 7.97 -4.69 -5.05
N HIS A 2 8.53 -3.48 -5.23
CA HIS A 2 7.76 -2.30 -5.63
C HIS A 2 7.41 -2.39 -7.11
N LEU A 3 6.13 -2.26 -7.46
CA LEU A 3 5.65 -2.33 -8.85
C LEU A 3 5.37 -0.95 -9.43
N GLY A 4 4.97 0.02 -8.60
CA GLY A 4 4.76 1.39 -9.04
C GLY A 4 4.16 2.29 -7.96
N THR A 5 4.28 3.60 -8.18
CA THR A 5 3.61 4.63 -7.37
C THR A 5 2.97 5.62 -8.32
N ARG A 6 1.67 5.90 -8.09
CA ARG A 6 0.92 6.90 -8.83
C ARG A 6 0.55 8.03 -7.89
N ILE A 7 0.88 9.26 -8.27
CA ILE A 7 0.43 10.47 -7.57
C ILE A 7 -0.91 10.88 -8.20
N THR A 8 -1.95 11.02 -7.38
CA THR A 8 -3.29 11.43 -7.84
C THR A 8 -3.54 12.90 -7.58
N THR A 9 -3.07 13.41 -6.45
CA THR A 9 -3.09 14.84 -6.13
C THR A 9 -1.68 15.28 -5.78
N PHE A 10 -1.16 16.26 -6.52
CA PHE A 10 0.03 16.98 -6.09
C PHE A 10 -0.39 17.96 -4.99
N GLY A 11 0.25 17.84 -3.83
CA GLY A 11 -0.06 18.71 -2.72
C GLY A 11 0.33 20.16 -3.00
N ASP A 12 -0.46 21.09 -2.47
CA ASP A 12 -0.11 22.51 -2.36
C ASP A 12 -0.05 22.89 -0.86
N ARG A 13 0.16 24.17 -0.55
CA ARG A 13 0.20 24.64 0.86
C ARG A 13 -1.07 24.34 1.67
N SER A 14 -2.19 24.02 1.00
CA SER A 14 -3.50 23.77 1.59
C SER A 14 -3.98 22.32 1.47
N ARG A 15 -3.38 21.52 0.57
CA ARG A 15 -3.80 20.14 0.30
C ARG A 15 -2.60 19.19 0.33
N PRO A 16 -2.65 18.10 1.10
CA PRO A 16 -1.57 17.13 1.11
C PRO A 16 -1.47 16.37 -0.21
N SER A 17 -0.25 16.00 -0.61
CA SER A 17 -0.05 15.10 -1.75
C SER A 17 -0.67 13.74 -1.44
N THR A 18 -1.38 13.16 -2.41
CA THR A 18 -2.00 11.84 -2.27
C THR A 18 -1.72 10.98 -3.49
N GLY A 19 -1.84 9.68 -3.31
CA GLY A 19 -1.65 8.74 -4.38
C GLY A 19 -1.88 7.31 -3.94
N GLN A 20 -1.44 6.39 -4.80
CA GLN A 20 -1.49 4.96 -4.57
C GLN A 20 -0.10 4.37 -4.81
N THR A 21 0.24 3.31 -4.07
CA THR A 21 1.44 2.51 -4.31
C THR A 21 1.05 1.06 -4.50
N ILE A 22 1.73 0.36 -5.40
CA ILE A 22 1.47 -1.03 -5.77
C ILE A 22 2.73 -1.85 -5.53
N TRP A 23 2.53 -2.97 -4.84
CA TRP A 23 3.54 -3.91 -4.41
C TRP A 23 3.11 -5.31 -4.78
N GLY A 24 4.06 -6.19 -5.04
CA GLY A 24 3.73 -7.56 -5.35
C GLY A 24 4.94 -8.41 -5.65
N GLU A 25 4.69 -9.61 -6.12
CA GLU A 25 5.68 -10.52 -6.67
C GLU A 25 5.28 -10.85 -8.11
N CYS A 26 6.22 -10.72 -9.05
CA CYS A 26 6.09 -11.23 -10.41
C CYS A 26 6.93 -12.50 -10.54
N SER A 27 6.46 -13.60 -9.95
CA SER A 27 6.99 -14.94 -10.24
C SER A 27 5.95 -15.65 -11.09
N GLY A 28 6.39 -16.19 -12.24
CA GLY A 28 5.58 -16.46 -13.44
C GLY A 28 4.42 -17.46 -13.34
N HIS A 29 3.99 -17.86 -12.14
CA HIS A 29 2.89 -18.78 -11.91
C HIS A 29 1.69 -18.15 -11.18
N THR A 30 1.87 -17.07 -10.41
CA THR A 30 0.76 -16.36 -9.74
C THR A 30 1.26 -15.01 -9.24
N ASP A 31 0.71 -13.91 -9.77
CA ASP A 31 1.08 -12.58 -9.30
C ASP A 31 0.36 -12.31 -7.97
N ALA A 32 1.10 -12.18 -6.88
CA ALA A 32 0.57 -11.70 -5.60
C ALA A 32 0.69 -10.17 -5.56
N GLY A 33 -0.43 -9.46 -5.36
CA GLY A 33 -0.47 -8.00 -5.43
C GLY A 33 -1.15 -7.33 -4.24
N LEU A 34 -0.59 -6.21 -3.80
CA LEU A 34 -1.10 -5.34 -2.74
C LEU A 34 -1.02 -3.90 -3.24
N ALA A 35 -2.10 -3.16 -3.12
CA ALA A 35 -2.15 -1.74 -3.40
C ALA A 35 -2.90 -1.00 -2.29
N TRP A 36 -2.44 0.20 -1.95
CA TRP A 36 -3.10 1.05 -0.98
C TRP A 36 -2.84 2.51 -1.26
N ASP A 37 -3.74 3.33 -0.75
CA ASP A 37 -3.67 4.77 -0.87
C ASP A 37 -2.82 5.38 0.25
N TRP A 38 -2.12 6.45 -0.09
CA TRP A 38 -1.25 7.19 0.82
C TRP A 38 -1.54 8.69 0.75
N VAL A 39 -1.24 9.35 1.86
CA VAL A 39 -1.32 10.81 2.01
C VAL A 39 -0.04 11.32 2.68
N GLN A 40 0.46 12.44 2.19
CA GLN A 40 1.56 13.16 2.82
C GLN A 40 1.01 14.12 3.87
N ILE A 41 1.08 13.76 5.15
CA ILE A 41 0.51 14.57 6.23
C ILE A 41 1.41 15.76 6.62
N ASP A 42 2.71 15.64 6.37
CA ASP A 42 3.69 16.70 6.56
C ASP A 42 4.90 16.49 5.62
N GLN A 43 5.82 17.46 5.54
CA GLN A 43 7.03 17.33 4.74
C GLN A 43 7.84 16.10 5.16
N GLY A 44 7.94 15.11 4.28
CA GLY A 44 8.64 13.85 4.55
C GLY A 44 7.85 12.83 5.37
N VAL A 45 6.62 13.14 5.80
CA VAL A 45 5.78 12.24 6.59
C VAL A 45 4.63 11.69 5.74
N LEU A 46 4.72 10.41 5.41
CA LEU A 46 3.73 9.68 4.61
C LEU A 46 2.93 8.74 5.50
N ALA A 47 1.61 8.74 5.36
CA ALA A 47 0.70 7.84 6.06
C ALA A 47 -0.16 7.07 5.05
N MET A 48 -0.65 5.91 5.46
CA MET A 48 -1.75 5.26 4.74
C MET A 48 -3.01 6.11 4.87
N ALA A 49 -3.76 6.30 3.78
CA ALA A 49 -5.00 7.05 3.81
C ALA A 49 -6.11 6.26 4.55
N ASP A 50 -6.16 4.94 4.35
CA ASP A 50 -7.03 4.03 5.08
C ASP A 50 -6.28 2.70 5.37
N PRO A 51 -5.89 2.44 6.63
CA PRO A 51 -5.23 1.18 7.02
C PRO A 51 -6.08 -0.07 6.81
N MET A 52 -7.41 0.06 6.74
CA MET A 52 -8.33 -1.06 6.53
C MET A 52 -8.58 -1.35 5.05
N CYS A 53 -8.18 -0.45 4.16
CA CYS A 53 -8.43 -0.56 2.72
C CYS A 53 -7.13 -0.89 1.96
N VAL A 54 -6.80 -2.18 1.92
CA VAL A 54 -5.76 -2.71 1.03
C VAL A 54 -6.44 -3.45 -0.12
N VAL A 55 -6.21 -2.99 -1.34
CA VAL A 55 -6.67 -3.65 -2.56
C VAL A 55 -5.71 -4.78 -2.88
N THR A 56 -6.22 -6.01 -2.96
CA THR A 56 -5.38 -7.19 -3.17
C THR A 56 -6.15 -8.30 -3.87
N ASN A 57 -5.43 -9.14 -4.59
CA ASN A 57 -5.94 -10.39 -5.14
C ASN A 57 -5.66 -11.61 -4.22
N LEU A 58 -5.13 -11.37 -3.02
CA LEU A 58 -4.86 -12.40 -2.03
C LEU A 58 -6.11 -12.73 -1.21
N ARG A 59 -6.29 -14.02 -0.94
CA ARG A 59 -7.27 -14.53 0.02
C ARG A 59 -6.51 -15.20 1.15
N LEU A 60 -6.64 -14.67 2.36
CA LEU A 60 -6.01 -15.24 3.54
C LEU A 60 -6.88 -16.35 4.11
N VAL A 61 -6.23 -17.41 4.57
CA VAL A 61 -6.87 -18.54 5.24
C VAL A 61 -6.22 -18.75 6.61
N SER A 62 -6.99 -19.25 7.57
CA SER A 62 -6.48 -19.67 8.87
C SER A 62 -5.66 -20.96 8.75
N ASP A 63 -5.00 -21.35 9.85
CA ASP A 63 -4.26 -22.62 9.93
C ASP A 63 -5.19 -23.84 9.72
N GLN A 64 -6.50 -23.67 9.94
CA GLN A 64 -7.53 -24.68 9.71
C GLN A 64 -8.08 -24.66 8.27
N GLY A 65 -7.60 -23.75 7.42
CA GLY A 65 -8.03 -23.60 6.02
C GLY A 65 -9.30 -22.76 5.82
N GLU A 66 -9.79 -22.09 6.88
CA GLU A 66 -10.98 -21.25 6.78
C GLU A 66 -10.62 -19.87 6.24
N VAL A 67 -11.46 -19.32 5.36
CA VAL A 67 -11.23 -17.99 4.80
C VAL A 67 -11.39 -16.92 5.88
N LEU A 68 -10.36 -16.11 6.07
CA LEU A 68 -10.41 -14.99 7.01
C LEU A 68 -11.41 -13.93 6.54
N THR A 69 -12.11 -13.32 7.50
CA THR A 69 -12.97 -12.17 7.23
C THR A 69 -12.13 -10.97 6.74
N PRO A 70 -12.75 -9.98 6.07
CA PRO A 70 -12.04 -8.76 5.67
C PRO A 70 -11.36 -8.04 6.85
N ARG A 71 -12.00 -8.06 8.03
CA ARG A 71 -11.47 -7.42 9.25
C ARG A 71 -10.24 -8.14 9.78
N GLU A 72 -10.25 -9.47 9.82
CA GLU A 72 -9.09 -10.26 10.20
C GLU A 72 -7.96 -10.09 9.19
N SER A 73 -8.29 -10.14 7.90
CA SER A 73 -7.32 -9.97 6.82
C SER A 73 -6.63 -8.60 6.84
N ALA A 74 -7.38 -7.54 7.15
CA ALA A 74 -6.84 -6.18 7.24
C ALA A 74 -5.68 -6.06 8.25
N LEU A 75 -5.73 -6.80 9.37
CA LEU A 75 -4.64 -6.82 10.35
C LEU A 75 -3.36 -7.42 9.74
N HIS A 76 -3.49 -8.50 8.98
CA HIS A 76 -2.37 -9.16 8.31
C HIS A 76 -1.81 -8.30 7.18
N PHE A 77 -2.66 -7.70 6.35
CA PHE A 77 -2.21 -6.78 5.30
C PHE A 77 -1.52 -5.55 5.90
N SER A 78 -2.04 -4.98 6.99
CA SER A 78 -1.39 -3.88 7.70
C SER A 78 0.02 -4.25 8.20
N ARG A 79 0.24 -5.50 8.62
CA ARG A 79 1.59 -5.99 8.99
C ARG A 79 2.51 -6.05 7.77
N LEU A 80 2.02 -6.53 6.63
CA LEU A 80 2.78 -6.56 5.39
C LEU A 80 3.14 -5.15 4.92
N VAL A 81 2.19 -4.21 4.90
CA VAL A 81 2.45 -2.82 4.52
C VAL A 81 3.55 -2.21 5.41
N ARG A 82 3.51 -2.42 6.73
CA ARG A 82 4.57 -1.94 7.63
C ARG A 82 5.94 -2.57 7.41
N ALA A 83 6.00 -3.79 6.89
CA ALA A 83 7.26 -4.48 6.62
C ALA A 83 7.88 -4.07 5.27
N LEU A 84 7.09 -3.49 4.36
CA LEU A 84 7.57 -3.03 3.05
C LEU A 84 8.18 -1.63 3.17
N PRO A 85 9.29 -1.33 2.45
CA PRO A 85 9.92 0.00 2.43
C PRO A 85 9.15 0.97 1.52
N TRP A 86 7.84 1.08 1.72
CA TRP A 86 6.96 1.78 0.79
C TRP A 86 7.03 3.29 0.88
N GLN A 87 7.30 3.81 2.09
CA GLN A 87 7.46 5.24 2.30
C GLN A 87 8.65 5.77 1.49
N ASP A 88 9.75 5.01 1.44
CA ASP A 88 10.91 5.36 0.62
C ASP A 88 10.56 5.38 -0.88
N ALA A 89 9.85 4.36 -1.36
CA ALA A 89 9.45 4.28 -2.76
C ALA A 89 8.51 5.44 -3.17
N VAL A 90 7.56 5.80 -2.32
CA VAL A 90 6.67 6.95 -2.53
C VAL A 90 7.44 8.26 -2.47
N TRP A 91 8.35 8.41 -1.51
CA TRP A 91 9.19 9.60 -1.39
C TRP A 91 10.07 9.83 -2.61
N GLN A 92 10.64 8.75 -3.16
CA GLN A 92 11.42 8.83 -4.40
C GLN A 92 10.54 9.19 -5.61
N ALA A 93 9.30 8.72 -5.66
CA ALA A 93 8.35 9.12 -6.70
C ALA A 93 7.99 10.61 -6.60
N LEU A 94 7.74 11.12 -5.40
CA LEU A 94 7.46 12.54 -5.14
C LEU A 94 8.62 13.45 -5.53
N LYS A 95 9.88 13.00 -5.36
CA LYS A 95 11.07 13.78 -5.77
C LYS A 95 11.32 13.82 -7.28
N ARG A 96 10.80 12.85 -8.02
CA ARG A 96 11.01 12.71 -9.46
C ARG A 96 9.90 13.35 -10.29
N ALA A 97 8.77 13.66 -9.66
CA ALA A 97 7.63 14.34 -10.27
C ALA A 97 7.82 15.85 -10.21
#